data_AF-A0A8X6WWU5-F1
#
_entry.id   AF-A0A8X6WWU5-F1
#
_cell.length_a   1.000
_cell.length_b   1.000
_cell.length_c   1.000
_cell.angle_alpha   90.00
_cell.angle_beta   90.00
_cell.angle_gamma   90.00
#
_symmetry.space_group_name_H-M   'P 1'
#
loop_
_entity.id
_entity.type
_entity.pdbx_description
1 polymer ?
#
loop_
_entity_poly.entity_id
_entity_poly.type
_entity_poly.pdbx_seq_one_letter_code
_entity_poly.pdbx_strand_id
1 'polypeptide(L)'
;MHKRLLPGFPVIASTSGLIRMTVKISVFIVSLCGFLYQTSEFLELYRAYPTMVDIKVENPDVVPLPAITIELSENFVLEEKFFYHLSGITAEHSTVNRANPGHCRWFGNRTQFCWLNPKYCSPEISDEEMVLAMPKPKWYNASRNTEDLEIYGMRRSDLLGECRVQTQKGEFPCKNFKSIVAPDENGFPNLCVAIESLWGQPDTKEEQIPVTTEISMTLKMKPEENIIYFDLVMGHILLHDAHSLGNPMNEGIALEAGNTYDLFVNKPFFALAMICNLRNNKIALGVALTVHDWEDAAVLCEFSFVPMNSSRVTTRLPSPYNTNCTDYLRLWRQNGGQGPLTERSSNVISLQACADKCKMDMMIEIYGCVGQSIPYPNNNSVCEDSSLYPSLEILKKCSKQCSEACEEVSYSLRTEVLFDHHEKSVSMFSYIGGYMGMWLGISLISLFDFLETLVSLCIYPLRNSKKFKKKSIQKSFDI
;
A
#
# COMPACT_ATOMS: atom_id res chain seq x y z
N MET A 1 -27.65 -52.82 25.92
CA MET A 1 -28.53 -51.82 26.56
C MET A 1 -27.86 -50.45 26.45
N HIS A 2 -28.06 -49.73 25.35
CA HIS A 2 -27.65 -48.33 25.26
C HIS A 2 -28.76 -47.46 25.85
N LYS A 3 -28.46 -46.77 26.96
CA LYS A 3 -29.32 -45.73 27.51
C LYS A 3 -29.41 -44.62 26.47
N ARG A 4 -30.59 -44.40 25.90
CA ARG A 4 -30.83 -43.37 24.87
C ARG A 4 -30.53 -41.98 25.45
N LEU A 5 -29.67 -41.22 24.77
CA LEU A 5 -29.10 -39.92 25.21
C LEU A 5 -30.02 -38.71 24.99
N LEU A 6 -31.31 -38.91 24.72
CA LEU A 6 -32.29 -37.83 24.64
C LEU A 6 -33.07 -37.81 25.95
N PRO A 7 -32.72 -36.94 26.91
CA PRO A 7 -33.35 -36.94 28.24
C PRO A 7 -34.86 -36.64 28.21
N GLY A 8 -35.38 -36.05 27.12
CA GLY A 8 -36.79 -35.67 27.01
C GLY A 8 -37.74 -36.72 26.44
N PHE A 9 -37.35 -37.45 25.39
CA PHE A 9 -38.28 -38.28 24.62
C PHE A 9 -38.87 -39.48 25.39
N PRO A 10 -38.06 -40.24 26.15
CA PRO A 10 -38.57 -41.33 27.00
C PRO A 10 -39.53 -40.79 28.07
N VAL A 11 -39.23 -39.62 28.62
CA VAL A 11 -40.05 -38.94 29.65
C VAL A 11 -41.38 -38.44 29.07
N ILE A 12 -41.41 -38.03 27.80
CA ILE A 12 -42.63 -37.65 27.09
C ILE A 12 -43.48 -38.90 26.83
N ALA A 13 -42.87 -39.97 26.32
CA ALA A 13 -43.56 -41.22 25.99
C ALA A 13 -44.12 -41.96 27.23
N SER A 14 -43.50 -41.77 28.40
CA SER A 14 -43.91 -42.44 29.65
C SER A 14 -44.93 -41.67 30.49
N THR A 15 -45.34 -40.47 30.09
CA THR A 15 -46.25 -39.64 30.92
C THR A 15 -47.70 -40.01 30.69
N SER A 16 -48.37 -40.56 31.70
CA SER A 16 -49.82 -40.76 31.69
C SER A 16 -50.54 -39.46 32.03
N GLY A 17 -51.31 -38.94 31.08
CA GLY A 17 -52.13 -37.73 31.24
C GLY A 17 -52.05 -36.81 30.03
N LEU A 18 -53.19 -36.60 29.36
CA LEU A 18 -53.30 -35.81 28.12
C LEU A 18 -52.71 -34.39 28.30
N ILE A 19 -53.05 -33.71 29.39
CA ILE A 19 -52.61 -32.33 29.66
C ILE A 19 -51.07 -32.26 29.80
N ARG A 20 -50.47 -33.18 30.57
CA ARG A 20 -49.01 -33.19 30.77
C ARG A 20 -48.27 -33.53 29.47
N MET A 21 -48.85 -34.39 28.63
CA MET A 21 -48.32 -34.71 27.31
C MET A 21 -48.37 -33.49 26.40
N THR A 22 -49.51 -32.78 26.33
CA THR A 22 -49.66 -31.55 25.53
C THR A 22 -48.68 -30.46 25.94
N VAL A 23 -48.50 -30.22 27.25
CA VAL A 23 -47.54 -29.22 27.74
C VAL A 23 -46.11 -29.57 27.32
N LYS A 24 -45.68 -30.84 27.50
CA LYS A 24 -44.33 -31.25 27.13
C LYS A 24 -44.08 -31.19 25.61
N ILE A 25 -45.08 -31.56 24.81
CA ILE A 25 -45.02 -31.44 23.35
C ILE A 25 -44.93 -29.96 22.93
N SER A 26 -45.74 -29.08 23.53
CA SER A 26 -45.69 -27.64 23.27
C SER A 26 -44.32 -27.05 23.59
N VAL A 27 -43.77 -27.36 24.77
CA VAL A 27 -42.41 -26.92 25.17
C VAL A 27 -41.38 -27.42 24.16
N PHE A 28 -41.45 -28.70 23.75
CA PHE A 28 -40.53 -29.25 22.75
C PHE A 28 -40.64 -28.54 21.40
N ILE A 29 -41.86 -28.30 20.90
CA ILE A 29 -42.09 -27.59 19.64
C ILE A 29 -41.55 -26.15 19.72
N VAL A 30 -41.83 -25.43 20.80
CA VAL A 30 -41.32 -24.07 21.02
C VAL A 30 -39.79 -24.06 21.05
N SER A 31 -39.15 -24.99 21.78
CA SER A 31 -37.70 -25.14 21.81
C SER A 31 -37.10 -25.49 20.44
N LEU A 32 -37.76 -26.37 19.67
CA LEU A 32 -37.33 -26.74 18.32
C LEU A 32 -37.47 -25.56 17.35
N CYS A 33 -38.57 -24.82 17.38
CA CYS A 33 -38.76 -23.63 16.57
C CYS A 33 -37.73 -22.54 16.92
N GLY A 34 -37.46 -22.30 18.21
CA GLY A 34 -36.43 -21.37 18.65
C GLY A 34 -35.03 -21.79 18.17
N PHE A 35 -34.71 -23.08 18.26
CA PHE A 35 -33.46 -23.62 17.72
C PHE A 35 -33.35 -23.44 16.20
N LEU A 36 -34.40 -23.76 15.44
CA LEU A 36 -34.40 -23.61 13.98
C LEU A 36 -34.29 -22.14 13.56
N TYR A 37 -34.99 -21.23 14.25
CA TYR A 37 -34.88 -19.79 14.03
C TYR A 37 -33.45 -19.31 14.23
N GLN A 38 -32.85 -19.62 15.39
CA GLN A 38 -31.49 -19.19 15.70
C GLN A 38 -30.45 -19.84 14.77
N THR A 39 -30.66 -21.10 14.40
CA THR A 39 -29.82 -21.79 13.41
C THR A 39 -29.95 -21.13 12.04
N SER A 40 -31.14 -20.69 11.65
CA SER A 40 -31.36 -19.96 10.39
C SER A 40 -30.63 -18.62 10.39
N GLU A 41 -30.78 -17.81 11.44
CA GLU A 41 -30.04 -16.53 11.57
C GLU A 41 -28.53 -16.76 11.57
N PHE A 42 -28.06 -17.80 12.25
CA PHE A 42 -26.64 -18.15 12.23
C PHE A 42 -26.17 -18.58 10.84
N LEU A 43 -26.97 -19.36 10.10
CA LEU A 43 -26.66 -19.74 8.72
C LEU A 43 -26.67 -18.52 7.79
N GLU A 44 -27.55 -17.55 8.02
CA GLU A 44 -27.53 -16.27 7.29
C GLU A 44 -26.25 -15.48 7.60
N LEU A 45 -25.88 -15.36 8.88
CA LEU A 45 -24.62 -14.71 9.29
C LEU A 45 -23.40 -15.45 8.73
N TYR A 46 -23.40 -16.78 8.73
CA TYR A 46 -22.32 -17.59 8.17
C TYR A 46 -22.21 -17.43 6.65
N ARG A 47 -23.35 -17.41 5.93
CA ARG A 47 -23.41 -17.16 4.48
C ARG A 47 -23.08 -15.72 4.11
N ALA A 48 -23.19 -14.78 5.04
CA ALA A 48 -22.76 -13.39 4.85
C ALA A 48 -21.23 -13.22 4.91
N TYR A 49 -20.48 -14.29 5.28
CA TYR A 49 -19.02 -14.30 5.40
C TYR A 49 -18.44 -13.05 6.10
N PRO A 50 -18.92 -12.67 7.31
CA PRO A 50 -18.37 -11.54 8.03
C PRO A 50 -16.91 -11.80 8.39
N THR A 51 -16.07 -10.79 8.25
CA THR A 51 -14.65 -10.84 8.60
C THR A 51 -14.42 -10.11 9.91
N MET A 52 -13.61 -10.67 10.81
CA MET A 52 -13.11 -9.97 12.00
C MET A 52 -11.65 -9.60 11.78
N VAL A 53 -11.24 -8.42 12.27
CA VAL A 53 -9.85 -7.98 12.23
C VAL A 53 -9.13 -8.53 13.47
N ASP A 54 -8.06 -9.28 13.25
CA ASP A 54 -7.16 -9.73 14.30
C ASP A 54 -5.88 -8.89 14.24
N ILE A 55 -5.55 -8.20 15.33
CA ILE A 55 -4.38 -7.34 15.42
C ILE A 55 -3.32 -8.10 16.21
N LYS A 56 -2.26 -8.52 15.52
CA LYS A 56 -1.08 -9.13 16.13
C LYS A 56 0.07 -8.14 16.09
N VAL A 57 0.70 -7.96 17.25
CA VAL A 57 1.93 -7.17 17.37
C VAL A 57 3.07 -8.15 17.58
N GLU A 58 3.98 -8.20 16.62
CA GLU A 58 5.17 -9.04 16.66
C GLU A 58 6.41 -8.13 16.70
N ASN A 59 7.42 -8.54 17.45
CA ASN A 59 8.71 -7.83 17.55
C ASN A 59 9.82 -8.73 16.99
N PRO A 60 9.94 -8.84 15.65
CA PRO A 60 10.95 -9.70 15.06
C PRO A 60 12.35 -9.08 15.19
N ASP A 61 13.38 -9.90 15.36
CA ASP A 61 14.78 -9.43 15.42
C ASP A 61 15.30 -8.98 14.04
N VAL A 62 14.70 -9.53 12.98
CA VAL A 62 15.01 -9.24 11.57
C VAL A 62 13.74 -8.84 10.83
N VAL A 63 13.87 -7.91 9.91
CA VAL A 63 12.77 -7.34 9.13
C VAL A 63 13.18 -7.20 7.67
N PRO A 64 12.23 -7.23 6.73
CA PRO A 64 12.55 -6.95 5.34
C PRO A 64 13.05 -5.50 5.19
N LEU A 65 14.11 -5.33 4.41
CA LEU A 65 14.67 -4.03 4.05
C LEU A 65 13.66 -3.28 3.16
N PRO A 66 13.10 -2.14 3.61
CA PRO A 66 12.20 -1.34 2.80
C PRO A 66 12.94 -0.66 1.63
N ALA A 67 12.20 -0.29 0.59
CA ALA A 67 12.68 0.63 -0.42
C ALA A 67 12.41 2.08 -0.01
N ILE A 68 13.26 2.99 -0.48
CA ILE A 68 13.18 4.43 -0.22
C ILE A 68 13.06 5.15 -1.55
N THR A 69 11.95 5.82 -1.81
CA THR A 69 11.78 6.69 -2.98
C THR A 69 11.92 8.14 -2.60
N ILE A 70 12.72 8.86 -3.38
CA ILE A 70 13.07 10.26 -3.14
C ILE A 70 12.77 11.07 -4.41
N GLU A 71 12.20 12.25 -4.22
CA GLU A 71 11.93 13.24 -5.25
C GLU A 71 12.33 14.64 -4.78
N LEU A 72 12.66 15.54 -5.70
CA LEU A 72 12.74 16.97 -5.40
C LEU A 72 11.54 17.66 -6.03
N SER A 73 10.73 18.33 -5.22
CA SER A 73 9.38 18.75 -5.63
C SER A 73 9.33 19.91 -6.60
N GLU A 74 10.45 20.62 -6.83
CA GLU A 74 10.41 21.90 -7.53
C GLU A 74 11.55 22.11 -8.54
N ASN A 75 12.43 21.11 -8.73
CA ASN A 75 13.58 21.16 -9.64
C ASN A 75 13.57 20.08 -10.70
N PHE A 76 12.64 20.23 -11.65
CA PHE A 76 12.47 19.25 -12.72
C PHE A 76 13.49 19.40 -13.85
N VAL A 77 14.13 20.56 -13.95
CA VAL A 77 15.03 20.92 -15.05
C VAL A 77 16.25 21.60 -14.43
N LEU A 78 17.40 20.94 -14.50
CA LEU A 78 18.66 21.57 -14.07
C LEU A 78 18.98 22.71 -15.02
N GLU A 79 19.17 23.91 -14.46
CA GLU A 79 19.52 25.11 -15.20
C GLU A 79 20.67 24.87 -16.20
N GLU A 80 21.77 24.28 -15.72
CA GLU A 80 22.97 24.00 -16.51
C GLU A 80 22.65 23.14 -17.73
N LYS A 81 21.86 22.07 -17.55
CA LYS A 81 21.49 21.15 -18.64
C LYS A 81 20.58 21.83 -19.66
N PHE A 82 19.65 22.64 -19.19
CA PHE A 82 18.74 23.40 -20.05
C PHE A 82 19.51 24.41 -20.92
N PHE A 83 20.37 25.21 -20.30
CA PHE A 83 21.17 26.19 -21.03
C PHE A 83 22.24 25.54 -21.91
N TYR A 84 22.84 24.43 -21.51
CA TYR A 84 23.78 23.68 -22.34
C TYR A 84 23.11 23.12 -23.60
N HIS A 85 21.87 22.65 -23.51
CA HIS A 85 21.13 22.23 -24.69
C HIS A 85 20.77 23.41 -25.60
N LEU A 86 20.38 24.55 -25.02
CA LEU A 86 20.16 25.77 -25.79
C LEU A 86 21.44 26.28 -26.48
N SER A 87 22.60 26.18 -25.82
CA SER A 87 23.89 26.64 -26.35
C SER A 87 24.53 25.64 -27.31
N GLY A 88 24.31 24.34 -27.14
CA GLY A 88 24.76 23.28 -28.06
C GLY A 88 24.15 23.40 -29.47
N ILE A 89 23.00 24.07 -29.59
CA ILE A 89 22.38 24.44 -30.88
C ILE A 89 23.15 25.57 -31.59
N THR A 90 24.05 26.28 -30.90
CA THR A 90 24.69 27.52 -31.38
C THR A 90 26.17 27.41 -31.76
N ALA A 91 26.80 26.25 -31.58
CA ALA A 91 28.25 26.12 -31.80
C ALA A 91 28.68 26.12 -33.29
N GLU A 92 27.77 26.03 -34.27
CA GLU A 92 28.19 25.91 -35.68
C GLU A 92 27.77 27.03 -36.65
N HIS A 93 26.96 28.02 -36.30
CA HIS A 93 26.82 29.22 -37.17
C HIS A 93 26.23 30.43 -36.43
N SER A 94 26.82 31.61 -36.67
CA SER A 94 26.48 32.93 -36.13
C SER A 94 25.10 33.49 -36.53
N THR A 95 24.19 32.63 -36.95
CA THR A 95 22.78 32.93 -37.09
C THR A 95 22.08 32.04 -36.09
N VAL A 96 21.80 32.59 -34.90
CA VAL A 96 20.92 32.00 -33.90
C VAL A 96 19.58 31.73 -34.58
N ASN A 97 19.47 30.58 -35.24
CA ASN A 97 18.20 30.01 -35.61
C ASN A 97 17.56 29.69 -34.28
N ARG A 98 16.66 30.59 -33.88
CA ARG A 98 15.81 30.48 -32.71
C ARG A 98 15.13 29.12 -32.78
N ALA A 99 15.74 28.07 -32.27
CA ALA A 99 15.09 26.80 -32.08
C ALA A 99 14.05 27.07 -30.99
N ASN A 100 12.80 27.18 -31.43
CA ASN A 100 11.62 27.57 -30.64
C ASN A 100 11.73 28.89 -29.83
N PRO A 101 11.61 30.09 -30.45
CA PRO A 101 11.36 31.34 -29.72
C PRO A 101 10.06 31.32 -28.90
N GLY A 102 9.23 30.28 -29.10
CA GLY A 102 8.05 30.02 -28.31
C GLY A 102 8.33 29.79 -26.83
N HIS A 103 9.45 29.19 -26.45
CA HIS A 103 9.67 28.66 -25.10
C HIS A 103 10.44 29.58 -24.17
N CYS A 104 11.33 30.41 -24.70
CA CYS A 104 12.08 31.39 -23.91
C CYS A 104 11.59 32.82 -24.15
N ARG A 105 11.63 33.65 -23.11
CA ARG A 105 11.56 35.10 -23.18
C ARG A 105 12.99 35.63 -23.30
N TRP A 106 13.30 36.18 -24.47
CA TRP A 106 14.58 36.82 -24.75
C TRP A 106 14.56 38.28 -24.31
N PHE A 107 15.69 38.77 -23.80
CA PHE A 107 15.88 40.14 -23.35
C PHE A 107 16.83 40.85 -24.31
N GLY A 108 16.52 42.11 -24.62
CA GLY A 108 17.28 42.88 -25.60
C GLY A 108 18.61 43.42 -25.09
N ASN A 109 18.80 43.49 -23.76
CA ASN A 109 20.04 43.93 -23.14
C ASN A 109 20.25 43.31 -21.75
N ARG A 110 21.52 43.26 -21.33
CA ARG A 110 21.96 42.75 -20.03
C ARG A 110 21.31 43.47 -18.86
N THR A 111 21.23 44.80 -18.90
CA THR A 111 20.68 45.61 -17.80
C THR A 111 19.24 45.22 -17.47
N GLN A 112 18.39 45.03 -18.48
CA GLN A 112 17.00 44.62 -18.30
C GLN A 112 16.90 43.19 -17.77
N PHE A 113 17.73 42.28 -18.29
CA PHE A 113 17.76 40.90 -17.82
C PHE A 113 18.20 40.83 -16.35
N CYS A 114 19.31 41.49 -15.99
CA CYS A 114 19.84 41.52 -14.63
C CYS A 114 18.93 42.23 -13.64
N TRP A 115 18.19 43.26 -14.08
CA TRP A 115 17.22 43.92 -13.22
C TRP A 115 16.07 42.97 -12.84
N LEU A 116 15.66 42.08 -13.75
CA LEU A 116 14.59 41.11 -13.51
C LEU A 116 15.09 39.79 -12.89
N ASN A 117 16.33 39.39 -13.17
CA ASN A 117 16.91 38.12 -12.76
C ASN A 117 18.35 38.33 -12.26
N PRO A 118 18.54 39.04 -11.13
CA PRO A 118 19.87 39.42 -10.66
C PRO A 118 20.77 38.22 -10.32
N LYS A 119 20.20 37.05 -9.98
CA LYS A 119 20.93 35.80 -9.70
C LYS A 119 21.87 35.39 -10.85
N TYR A 120 21.45 35.59 -12.09
CA TYR A 120 22.20 35.17 -13.28
C TYR A 120 23.25 36.20 -13.72
N CYS A 121 23.40 37.29 -12.96
CA CYS A 121 24.28 38.39 -13.32
C CYS A 121 25.44 38.50 -12.36
N SER A 122 26.47 37.69 -12.59
CA SER A 122 27.78 37.89 -11.97
C SER A 122 28.58 38.95 -12.76
N PRO A 123 29.32 39.85 -12.09
CA PRO A 123 30.22 40.79 -12.76
C PRO A 123 31.36 40.09 -13.51
N GLU A 124 31.63 38.81 -13.21
CA GLU A 124 32.70 38.02 -13.81
C GLU A 124 32.33 37.42 -15.17
N ILE A 125 31.02 37.32 -15.47
CA ILE A 125 30.52 36.74 -16.73
C ILE A 125 30.48 37.83 -17.80
N SER A 126 31.12 37.57 -18.95
CA SER A 126 31.16 38.49 -20.08
C SER A 126 29.80 38.60 -20.79
N ASP A 127 29.55 39.71 -21.48
CA ASP A 127 28.30 39.91 -22.24
C ASP A 127 28.10 38.87 -23.36
N GLU A 128 29.20 38.30 -23.86
CA GLU A 128 29.20 37.32 -24.95
C GLU A 128 28.84 35.91 -24.47
N GLU A 129 29.14 35.59 -23.20
CA GLU A 129 28.85 34.29 -22.59
C GLU A 129 27.46 34.24 -21.95
N MET A 130 26.85 35.40 -21.66
CA MET A 130 25.60 35.46 -20.92
C MET A 130 24.38 35.17 -21.81
N VAL A 131 23.61 34.14 -21.46
CA VAL A 131 22.34 33.84 -22.14
C VAL A 131 21.25 34.81 -21.66
N LEU A 132 20.91 35.81 -22.49
CA LEU A 132 19.84 36.79 -22.23
C LEU A 132 18.43 36.21 -22.44
N ALA A 133 18.16 35.03 -21.88
CA ALA A 133 16.88 34.35 -22.04
C ALA A 133 16.44 33.68 -20.75
N MET A 134 15.15 33.74 -20.46
CA MET A 134 14.50 32.95 -19.40
C MET A 134 13.44 32.05 -20.01
N PRO A 135 13.23 30.83 -19.51
CA PRO A 135 12.07 30.02 -19.87
C PRO A 135 10.78 30.80 -19.58
N LYS A 136 9.79 30.74 -20.47
CA LYS A 136 8.46 31.29 -20.18
C LYS A 136 7.80 30.39 -19.13
N PRO A 137 7.08 30.94 -18.13
CA PRO A 137 6.36 30.13 -17.15
C PRO A 137 5.39 29.11 -17.78
N LYS A 138 4.78 29.46 -18.92
CA LYS A 138 3.91 28.53 -19.67
C LYS A 138 4.66 27.31 -20.21
N TRP A 139 5.92 27.48 -20.59
CA TRP A 139 6.75 26.36 -21.04
C TRP A 139 7.12 25.46 -19.88
N TYR A 140 7.45 26.03 -18.71
CA TYR A 140 7.71 25.27 -17.49
C TYR A 140 6.57 24.30 -17.13
N ASN A 141 5.33 24.72 -17.39
CA ASN A 141 4.15 23.87 -17.16
C ASN A 141 3.82 22.96 -18.37
N ALA A 142 4.22 23.31 -19.59
CA ALA A 142 3.88 22.57 -20.81
C ALA A 142 4.96 21.56 -21.26
N SER A 143 6.20 21.71 -20.80
CA SER A 143 7.36 20.88 -21.20
C SER A 143 7.77 19.86 -20.14
N ARG A 144 6.81 19.44 -19.31
CA ARG A 144 7.00 18.28 -18.42
C ARG A 144 6.57 17.01 -19.15
N ASN A 145 7.10 16.78 -20.35
CA ASN A 145 6.99 15.46 -20.95
C ASN A 145 8.12 14.57 -20.40
N THR A 146 7.95 13.25 -20.48
CA THR A 146 8.91 12.30 -19.93
C THR A 146 10.29 12.40 -20.58
N GLU A 147 10.35 12.73 -21.86
CA GLU A 147 11.60 12.86 -22.62
C GLU A 147 12.43 14.05 -22.13
N ASP A 148 11.80 15.20 -21.91
CA ASP A 148 12.40 16.40 -21.33
C ASP A 148 12.92 16.12 -19.92
N LEU A 149 12.21 15.33 -19.11
CA LEU A 149 12.69 14.90 -17.79
C LEU A 149 13.89 13.96 -17.85
N GLU A 150 13.97 13.09 -18.84
CA GLU A 150 15.14 12.22 -19.01
C GLU A 150 16.39 13.02 -19.41
N ILE A 151 16.20 14.08 -20.20
CA ILE A 151 17.28 14.94 -20.69
C ILE A 151 17.70 15.95 -19.60
N TYR A 152 16.74 16.71 -19.09
CA TYR A 152 16.98 17.86 -18.21
C TYR A 152 16.79 17.57 -16.73
N GLY A 153 16.11 16.47 -16.40
CA GLY A 153 15.86 16.08 -15.02
C GLY A 153 17.13 15.79 -14.24
N MET A 154 16.98 15.89 -12.92
CA MET A 154 18.04 15.58 -11.99
C MET A 154 18.33 14.07 -12.01
N ARG A 155 19.55 13.68 -12.42
CA ARG A 155 19.92 12.27 -12.41
C ARG A 155 20.23 11.83 -10.99
N ARG A 156 20.24 10.52 -10.76
CA ARG A 156 20.67 9.93 -9.48
C ARG A 156 22.00 10.50 -8.97
N SER A 157 23.00 10.68 -9.84
CA SER A 157 24.31 11.23 -9.47
C SER A 157 24.26 12.67 -8.99
N ASP A 158 23.26 13.41 -9.47
CA ASP A 158 23.07 14.83 -9.22
C ASP A 158 22.31 15.00 -7.89
N LEU A 159 21.32 14.14 -7.64
CA LEU A 159 20.48 14.12 -6.43
C LEU A 159 21.15 13.46 -5.22
N LEU A 160 21.70 12.26 -5.41
CA LEU A 160 22.18 11.41 -4.32
C LEU A 160 23.69 11.53 -4.19
N GLY A 161 24.13 11.96 -3.01
CA GLY A 161 25.52 11.91 -2.57
C GLY A 161 25.90 10.50 -2.13
N GLU A 162 26.29 10.37 -0.87
CA GLU A 162 26.62 9.08 -0.29
C GLU A 162 25.35 8.37 0.20
N CYS A 163 25.30 7.04 0.12
CA CYS A 163 24.21 6.22 0.66
C CYS A 163 24.79 4.93 1.23
N ARG A 164 24.58 4.70 2.52
CA ARG A 164 25.16 3.63 3.33
C ARG A 164 24.08 2.94 4.14
N VAL A 165 24.22 1.62 4.25
CA VAL A 165 23.44 0.76 5.13
C VAL A 165 24.41 0.19 6.17
N GLN A 166 24.33 0.71 7.39
CA GLN A 166 25.13 0.29 8.51
C GLN A 166 24.41 -0.82 9.28
N THR A 167 25.07 -1.93 9.51
CA THR A 167 24.54 -3.07 10.29
C THR A 167 25.53 -3.47 11.36
N GLN A 168 25.14 -4.37 12.26
CA GLN A 168 26.07 -5.00 13.21
C GLN A 168 27.24 -5.74 12.52
N LYS A 169 27.07 -6.13 11.25
CA LYS A 169 28.09 -6.86 10.48
C LYS A 169 29.06 -5.94 9.74
N GLY A 170 28.78 -4.64 9.69
CA GLY A 170 29.55 -3.67 8.94
C GLY A 170 28.65 -2.74 8.12
N GLU A 171 29.31 -1.90 7.33
CA GLU A 171 28.71 -0.86 6.53
C GLU A 171 28.79 -1.23 5.04
N PHE A 172 27.69 -1.04 4.32
CA PHE A 172 27.56 -1.40 2.91
C PHE A 172 26.98 -0.23 2.12
N PRO A 173 27.40 0.01 0.87
CA PRO A 173 26.74 1.01 0.04
C PRO A 173 25.34 0.55 -0.34
N CYS A 174 24.39 1.49 -0.45
CA CYS A 174 23.06 1.20 -0.97
C CYS A 174 23.14 0.65 -2.41
N LYS A 175 22.18 -0.19 -2.79
CA LYS A 175 22.10 -0.86 -4.10
C LYS A 175 20.69 -0.76 -4.69
N ASN A 176 20.50 -1.42 -5.84
CA ASN A 176 19.20 -1.54 -6.52
C ASN A 176 18.48 -0.21 -6.80
N PHE A 177 19.20 0.76 -7.35
CA PHE A 177 18.62 2.04 -7.72
C PHE A 177 17.71 1.92 -8.94
N LYS A 178 16.53 2.55 -8.88
CA LYS A 178 15.58 2.67 -9.99
C LYS A 178 15.14 4.12 -10.15
N SER A 179 15.29 4.66 -11.35
CA SER A 179 14.67 5.93 -11.71
C SER A 179 13.21 5.66 -12.09
N ILE A 180 12.30 6.39 -11.48
CA ILE A 180 10.87 6.30 -11.75
C ILE A 180 10.31 7.68 -12.03
N VAL A 181 9.20 7.74 -12.76
CA VAL A 181 8.51 8.99 -13.04
C VAL A 181 7.20 8.97 -12.27
N ALA A 182 7.05 9.90 -11.34
CA ALA A 182 5.86 10.05 -10.51
C ALA A 182 5.30 11.45 -10.71
N PRO A 183 3.98 11.63 -10.91
CA PRO A 183 3.40 12.94 -11.11
C PRO A 183 3.08 13.64 -9.80
N ASP A 184 3.13 14.97 -9.83
CA ASP A 184 2.70 15.83 -8.74
C ASP A 184 1.16 15.88 -8.60
N GLU A 185 0.67 16.70 -7.67
CA GLU A 185 -0.77 16.90 -7.43
C GLU A 185 -1.53 17.44 -8.66
N ASN A 186 -0.83 18.10 -9.59
CA ASN A 186 -1.39 18.62 -10.82
C ASN A 186 -1.30 17.62 -11.99
N GLY A 187 -0.73 16.44 -11.75
CA GLY A 187 -0.55 15.40 -12.76
C GLY A 187 0.70 15.61 -13.62
N PHE A 188 1.63 16.49 -13.24
CA PHE A 188 2.85 16.70 -13.98
C PHE A 188 3.93 15.71 -13.56
N PRO A 189 4.59 14.99 -14.49
CA PRO A 189 5.59 13.99 -14.16
C PRO A 189 6.84 14.62 -13.53
N ASN A 190 7.46 13.88 -12.62
CA ASN A 190 8.68 14.24 -11.91
C ASN A 190 9.60 13.03 -11.81
N LEU A 191 10.91 13.27 -11.89
CA LEU A 191 11.91 12.20 -11.81
C LEU A 191 12.24 11.89 -10.36
N CYS A 192 11.93 10.67 -9.93
CA CYS A 192 12.23 10.16 -8.60
C CYS A 192 13.30 9.07 -8.68
N VAL A 193 13.96 8.83 -7.56
CA VAL A 193 14.93 7.74 -7.39
C VAL A 193 14.46 6.83 -6.26
N ALA A 194 14.15 5.59 -6.60
CA ALA A 194 13.91 4.52 -5.65
C ALA A 194 15.23 3.79 -5.34
N ILE A 195 15.53 3.61 -4.06
CA ILE A 195 16.73 2.99 -3.49
C ILE A 195 16.30 1.66 -2.86
N GLU A 196 17.12 0.61 -2.97
CA GLU A 196 16.79 -0.75 -2.53
C GLU A 196 15.51 -1.33 -3.18
N SER A 197 15.12 -0.81 -4.35
CA SER A 197 13.90 -1.26 -5.03
C SER A 197 14.11 -2.55 -5.80
N LEU A 198 13.26 -3.54 -5.52
CA LEU A 198 13.12 -4.80 -6.23
C LEU A 198 12.05 -4.74 -7.33
N TRP A 199 11.58 -3.55 -7.70
CA TRP A 199 10.66 -3.37 -8.82
C TRP A 199 11.25 -3.95 -10.11
N GLY A 200 10.44 -4.76 -10.81
CA GLY A 200 10.87 -5.50 -12.00
C GLY A 200 11.69 -6.76 -11.73
N GLN A 201 11.82 -7.21 -10.47
CA GLN A 201 12.62 -8.38 -10.10
C GLN A 201 11.79 -9.41 -9.30
N PRO A 202 10.93 -10.20 -9.98
CA PRO A 202 9.92 -11.03 -9.31
C PRO A 202 10.45 -12.20 -8.49
N ASP A 203 11.62 -12.70 -8.86
CA ASP A 203 12.24 -13.86 -8.22
C ASP A 203 13.24 -13.45 -7.13
N THR A 204 13.54 -12.15 -7.01
CA THR A 204 14.46 -11.64 -6.00
C THR A 204 13.74 -11.55 -4.66
N LYS A 205 14.27 -12.28 -3.67
CA LYS A 205 13.78 -12.23 -2.29
C LYS A 205 14.25 -10.95 -1.61
N GLU A 206 13.37 -10.37 -0.80
CA GLU A 206 13.72 -9.27 0.09
C GLU A 206 14.89 -9.64 1.00
N GLU A 207 15.83 -8.70 1.13
CA GLU A 207 16.89 -8.82 2.09
C GLU A 207 16.34 -8.61 3.51
N GLN A 208 16.70 -9.50 4.42
CA GLN A 208 16.32 -9.41 5.82
C GLN A 208 17.45 -8.71 6.59
N ILE A 209 17.12 -7.58 7.21
CA ILE A 209 18.04 -6.75 7.98
C ILE A 209 17.67 -6.76 9.47
N PRO A 210 18.64 -6.67 10.40
CA PRO A 210 18.32 -6.53 11.82
C PRO A 210 17.61 -5.20 12.08
N VAL A 211 16.72 -5.15 13.07
CA VAL A 211 16.03 -3.91 13.53
C VAL A 211 16.97 -2.82 14.12
N THR A 212 18.27 -3.10 14.16
CA THR A 212 19.33 -2.17 14.59
C THR A 212 20.16 -1.64 13.43
N THR A 213 19.75 -1.95 12.19
CA THR A 213 20.38 -1.41 10.98
C THR A 213 20.30 0.12 11.01
N GLU A 214 21.11 0.84 10.25
CA GLU A 214 20.95 2.26 10.04
C GLU A 214 21.09 2.55 8.55
N ILE A 215 20.17 3.30 7.95
CA ILE A 215 20.33 3.74 6.55
C ILE A 215 20.66 5.22 6.59
N SER A 216 21.86 5.57 6.15
CA SER A 216 22.28 6.95 6.03
C SER A 216 22.46 7.34 4.58
N MET A 217 22.02 8.54 4.23
CA MET A 217 22.23 9.07 2.89
C MET A 217 22.40 10.58 2.93
N THR A 218 23.01 11.11 1.87
CA THR A 218 23.19 12.54 1.70
C THR A 218 22.48 12.98 0.43
N LEU A 219 21.56 13.95 0.54
CA LEU A 219 20.92 14.56 -0.62
C LEU A 219 21.65 15.84 -1.01
N LYS A 220 21.95 15.98 -2.30
CA LYS A 220 22.56 17.17 -2.90
C LYS A 220 21.45 18.04 -3.46
N MET A 221 20.88 18.86 -2.59
CA MET A 221 19.92 19.87 -3.01
C MET A 221 20.73 21.04 -3.58
N LYS A 222 20.56 21.31 -4.88
CA LYS A 222 21.28 22.37 -5.60
C LYS A 222 20.35 23.57 -5.88
N PRO A 223 20.04 24.42 -4.87
CA PRO A 223 19.20 25.60 -5.06
C PRO A 223 19.71 26.55 -6.15
N GLU A 224 21.02 26.54 -6.38
CA GLU A 224 21.68 27.29 -7.43
C GLU A 224 21.26 26.84 -8.83
N GLU A 225 20.83 25.59 -9.03
CA GLU A 225 20.37 25.06 -10.32
C GLU A 225 18.87 25.26 -10.56
N ASN A 226 18.14 25.88 -9.62
CA ASN A 226 16.73 26.21 -9.78
C ASN A 226 16.53 27.36 -10.77
N ILE A 227 15.66 27.14 -11.75
CA ILE A 227 15.21 28.17 -12.69
C ILE A 227 14.44 29.29 -11.97
N ILE A 228 13.63 28.92 -10.96
CA ILE A 228 12.88 29.86 -10.11
C ILE A 228 13.53 29.88 -8.74
N TYR A 229 14.16 30.99 -8.39
CA TYR A 229 15.01 31.11 -7.21
C TYR A 229 14.28 31.52 -5.93
N PHE A 230 13.00 31.87 -6.02
CA PHE A 230 12.19 32.25 -4.86
C PHE A 230 11.49 31.07 -4.19
N ASP A 231 11.54 29.91 -4.84
CA ASP A 231 10.86 28.71 -4.40
C ASP A 231 11.73 27.95 -3.38
N LEU A 232 11.08 27.42 -2.35
CA LEU A 232 11.75 26.70 -1.27
C LEU A 232 12.22 25.35 -1.81
N VAL A 233 13.52 25.06 -1.71
CA VAL A 233 14.04 23.77 -2.18
C VAL A 233 13.60 22.67 -1.22
N MET A 234 12.57 21.95 -1.65
CA MET A 234 11.98 20.84 -0.92
C MET A 234 12.25 19.52 -1.64
N GLY A 235 12.48 18.50 -0.83
CA GLY A 235 12.55 17.10 -1.24
C GLY A 235 11.39 16.35 -0.61
N HIS A 236 10.98 15.23 -1.20
CA HIS A 236 10.02 14.33 -0.62
C HIS A 236 10.65 12.95 -0.51
N ILE A 237 10.47 12.31 0.64
CA ILE A 237 10.96 10.95 0.90
C ILE A 237 9.80 10.05 1.28
N LEU A 238 9.78 8.84 0.72
CA LEU A 238 8.78 7.82 1.00
C LEU A 238 9.46 6.48 1.26
N LEU A 239 9.05 5.84 2.35
CA LEU A 239 9.46 4.49 2.71
C LEU A 239 8.34 3.51 2.33
N HIS A 240 8.67 2.50 1.53
CA HIS A 240 7.67 1.57 1.01
C HIS A 240 8.20 0.14 0.86
N ASP A 241 7.32 -0.77 0.46
CA ASP A 241 7.67 -2.17 0.22
C ASP A 241 8.70 -2.28 -0.91
N ALA A 242 9.67 -3.19 -0.77
CA ALA A 242 10.78 -3.28 -1.72
C ALA A 242 10.31 -3.60 -3.15
N HIS A 243 9.21 -4.35 -3.29
CA HIS A 243 8.66 -4.65 -4.60
C HIS A 243 7.69 -3.59 -5.10
N SER A 244 7.16 -2.68 -4.27
CA SER A 244 6.25 -1.62 -4.70
C SER A 244 6.99 -0.40 -5.26
N LEU A 245 6.23 0.52 -5.85
CA LEU A 245 6.66 1.87 -6.16
C LEU A 245 5.66 2.83 -5.55
N GLY A 246 6.13 3.71 -4.70
CA GLY A 246 5.33 4.77 -4.10
C GLY A 246 5.60 6.13 -4.73
N ASN A 247 4.63 7.04 -4.62
CA ASN A 247 4.78 8.44 -5.05
C ASN A 247 5.08 9.33 -3.84
N PRO A 248 6.32 9.84 -3.69
CA PRO A 248 6.70 10.59 -2.50
C PRO A 248 6.02 11.96 -2.38
N MET A 249 5.55 12.57 -3.48
CA MET A 249 4.80 13.84 -3.41
C MET A 249 3.43 13.67 -2.74
N ASN A 250 2.78 12.55 -3.00
CA ASN A 250 1.43 12.30 -2.47
C ASN A 250 1.45 11.59 -1.11
N GLU A 251 2.48 10.79 -0.85
CA GLU A 251 2.51 9.87 0.30
C GLU A 251 3.69 10.07 1.23
N GLY A 252 4.72 10.78 0.75
CA GLY A 252 5.97 10.98 1.46
C GLY A 252 5.95 12.13 2.45
N ILE A 253 7.12 12.36 3.04
CA ILE A 253 7.39 13.46 3.96
C ILE A 253 8.21 14.51 3.22
N ALA A 254 7.80 15.77 3.31
CA ALA A 254 8.57 16.90 2.82
C ALA A 254 9.83 17.14 3.68
N LEU A 255 10.94 17.41 3.01
CA LEU A 255 12.27 17.65 3.54
C LEU A 255 12.73 19.01 3.06
N GLU A 256 13.25 19.83 3.95
CA GLU A 256 13.84 21.13 3.64
C GLU A 256 15.36 20.99 3.50
N ALA A 257 15.94 21.75 2.58
CA ALA A 257 17.37 21.81 2.39
C ALA A 257 18.11 22.35 3.63
N GLY A 258 19.27 21.77 3.95
CA GLY A 258 20.17 22.24 5.00
C GLY A 258 19.88 21.65 6.38
N ASN A 259 18.95 20.70 6.47
CA ASN A 259 18.58 20.03 7.71
C ASN A 259 19.00 18.55 7.68
N THR A 260 19.33 18.03 8.86
CA THR A 260 19.52 16.58 9.11
C THR A 260 18.22 16.00 9.64
N TYR A 261 17.75 14.88 9.09
CA TYR A 261 16.52 14.24 9.53
C TYR A 261 16.80 12.82 10.03
N ASP A 262 16.42 12.57 11.28
CA ASP A 262 16.38 11.24 11.86
C ASP A 262 14.97 10.66 11.72
N LEU A 263 14.82 9.68 10.82
CA LEU A 263 13.55 9.03 10.56
C LEU A 263 13.47 7.71 11.32
N PHE A 264 12.46 7.57 12.18
CA PHE A 264 12.19 6.33 12.91
C PHE A 264 10.94 5.67 12.35
N VAL A 265 11.06 4.39 11.98
CA VAL A 265 9.88 3.52 11.89
C VAL A 265 9.40 3.26 13.32
N ASN A 266 8.10 3.17 13.55
CA ASN A 266 7.49 3.27 14.89
C ASN A 266 7.98 2.20 15.90
N LYS A 267 8.37 2.61 17.12
CA LYS A 267 8.42 1.70 18.29
C LYS A 267 7.03 1.51 18.88
N PRO A 268 6.56 0.28 19.16
CA PRO A 268 5.51 0.12 20.16
C PRO A 268 6.06 0.59 21.50
N PHE A 269 5.42 1.62 22.07
CA PHE A 269 5.71 2.14 23.40
C PHE A 269 5.28 1.06 24.42
N PHE A 270 6.13 0.07 24.70
CA PHE A 270 6.01 -0.64 25.96
C PHE A 270 6.37 0.35 27.05
N ALA A 271 5.33 0.86 27.71
CA ALA A 271 5.41 1.71 28.88
C ALA A 271 6.31 1.06 29.94
N LEU A 272 7.59 1.43 29.93
CA LEU A 272 8.43 1.44 31.11
C LEU A 272 8.04 2.69 31.91
N ALA A 273 6.79 2.70 32.38
CA ALA A 273 6.41 3.44 33.57
C ALA A 273 7.03 2.70 34.77
N MET A 274 8.36 2.76 34.90
CA MET A 274 9.07 2.39 36.11
C MET A 274 10.26 3.32 36.32
N ILE A 275 10.06 4.23 37.28
CA ILE A 275 11.08 4.79 38.17
C ILE A 275 12.13 5.66 37.49
N CYS A 276 11.73 6.90 37.18
CA CYS A 276 12.70 8.00 37.14
C CYS A 276 13.00 8.44 38.58
N ASN A 277 13.88 7.69 39.25
CA ASN A 277 14.68 8.20 40.37
C ASN A 277 15.89 7.29 40.56
N LEU A 278 17.05 7.67 40.02
CA LEU A 278 18.34 7.74 40.71
C LEU A 278 19.52 7.93 39.72
N ARG A 279 20.20 9.07 39.93
CA ARG A 279 21.64 9.38 39.81
C ARG A 279 22.55 8.50 38.94
N ASN A 280 23.27 9.23 38.08
CA ASN A 280 24.67 9.03 37.69
C ASN A 280 25.03 7.70 37.01
N ASN A 281 24.72 7.62 35.72
CA ASN A 281 25.67 7.40 34.62
C ASN A 281 24.85 7.11 33.37
N LYS A 282 24.62 8.14 32.55
CA LYS A 282 24.00 7.98 31.24
C LYS A 282 25.08 7.84 30.19
N ILE A 283 25.22 6.64 29.65
CA ILE A 283 25.54 6.46 28.23
C ILE A 283 24.22 6.78 27.53
N ALA A 284 24.09 8.00 27.03
CA ALA A 284 23.09 8.32 26.02
C ALA A 284 23.83 8.22 24.69
N LEU A 285 23.48 7.21 23.88
CA LEU A 285 23.85 7.18 22.47
C LEU A 285 22.89 8.16 21.78
N GLY A 286 23.28 9.42 21.74
CA GLY A 286 22.68 10.43 20.87
C GLY A 286 23.68 10.69 19.75
N VAL A 287 23.28 10.41 18.51
CA VAL A 287 24.04 10.86 17.35
C VAL A 287 23.86 12.38 17.29
N ALA A 288 24.99 13.08 17.29
CA ALA A 288 25.06 14.53 17.15
C ALA A 288 25.77 14.81 15.84
N LEU A 289 25.20 15.69 15.01
CA LEU A 289 25.89 16.21 13.82
C LEU A 289 25.83 17.73 13.80
N THR A 290 27.02 18.28 13.59
CA THR A 290 27.40 19.70 13.57
C THR A 290 27.44 20.21 12.13
N VAL A 291 26.88 21.39 11.87
CA VAL A 291 26.99 22.08 10.58
C VAL A 291 28.24 22.98 10.57
N HIS A 292 29.09 22.83 9.56
CA HIS A 292 30.21 23.74 9.24
C HIS A 292 29.81 24.71 8.10
N ASP A 293 30.51 25.85 8.07
CA ASP A 293 30.26 27.13 7.37
C ASP A 293 29.61 27.16 5.96
N TRP A 294 28.95 28.30 5.72
CA TRP A 294 27.97 28.58 4.64
C TRP A 294 28.52 29.05 3.27
N GLU A 295 29.84 29.24 3.08
CA GLU A 295 30.32 30.02 1.91
C GLU A 295 30.70 29.21 0.66
N ASP A 296 30.78 27.87 0.70
CA ASP A 296 31.00 27.02 -0.51
C ASP A 296 30.23 25.67 -0.44
N ALA A 297 29.23 25.58 0.43
CA ALA A 297 28.58 24.31 0.75
C ALA A 297 27.47 23.97 -0.25
N ALA A 298 27.69 22.92 -1.05
CA ALA A 298 26.58 22.09 -1.49
C ALA A 298 25.70 21.82 -0.27
N VAL A 299 24.41 22.13 -0.33
CA VAL A 299 23.52 21.97 0.82
C VAL A 299 23.32 20.46 1.02
N LEU A 300 24.13 19.88 1.91
CA LEU A 300 24.12 18.47 2.25
C LEU A 300 23.08 18.24 3.34
N CYS A 301 22.00 17.52 3.01
CA CYS A 301 21.12 16.96 4.02
C CYS A 301 21.62 15.57 4.36
N GLU A 302 22.13 15.36 5.57
CA GLU A 302 22.44 14.02 6.09
C GLU A 302 21.19 13.39 6.71
N PHE A 303 21.01 12.10 6.50
CA PHE A 303 19.90 11.33 7.07
C PHE A 303 20.50 10.16 7.84
N SER A 304 19.92 9.85 9.00
CA SER A 304 20.24 8.65 9.77
C SER A 304 18.93 7.96 10.13
N PHE A 305 18.70 6.78 9.57
CA PHE A 305 17.45 6.04 9.75
C PHE A 305 17.69 4.84 10.66
N VAL A 306 17.03 4.74 11.80
CA VAL A 306 17.06 3.52 12.62
C VAL A 306 15.74 2.75 12.40
N PRO A 307 15.73 1.57 11.71
CA PRO A 307 14.58 0.72 11.47
C PRO A 307 14.13 0.04 12.75
N MET A 308 13.45 0.78 13.61
CA MET A 308 12.72 0.21 14.73
C MET A 308 11.32 -0.11 14.25
N ASN A 309 11.16 -1.28 13.63
CA ASN A 309 10.01 -1.54 12.78
C ASN A 309 8.66 -1.58 13.53
N SER A 310 7.72 -0.74 13.09
CA SER A 310 6.29 -1.01 13.12
C SER A 310 5.79 -0.93 11.68
N SER A 311 6.20 -1.91 10.88
CA SER A 311 5.51 -2.22 9.63
C SER A 311 4.14 -2.80 9.98
N ARG A 312 3.08 -2.23 9.42
CA ARG A 312 1.74 -2.82 9.52
C ARG A 312 1.51 -3.67 8.29
N VAL A 313 1.48 -4.98 8.49
CA VAL A 313 1.05 -5.95 7.48
C VAL A 313 -0.45 -6.19 7.63
N THR A 314 -1.22 -5.88 6.60
CA THR A 314 -2.65 -6.12 6.54
C THR A 314 -2.93 -7.27 5.59
N THR A 315 -3.44 -8.38 6.12
CA THR A 315 -3.87 -9.53 5.32
C THR A 315 -5.39 -9.55 5.21
N ARG A 316 -5.91 -9.54 3.99
CA ARG A 316 -7.34 -9.65 3.66
C ARG A 316 -7.64 -11.02 3.07
N LEU A 317 -8.92 -11.42 3.10
CA LEU A 317 -9.35 -12.71 2.58
C LEU A 317 -9.91 -12.57 1.15
N PRO A 318 -9.58 -13.49 0.23
CA PRO A 318 -10.11 -13.45 -1.13
C PRO A 318 -11.60 -13.80 -1.15
N SER A 319 -12.24 -13.78 -2.33
CA SER A 319 -13.59 -14.32 -2.50
C SER A 319 -13.69 -15.75 -1.89
N PRO A 320 -14.76 -16.09 -1.14
CA PRO A 320 -16.08 -15.44 -1.07
C PRO A 320 -16.27 -14.41 0.06
N TYR A 321 -15.21 -14.04 0.77
CA TYR A 321 -15.33 -13.06 1.88
C TYR A 321 -15.62 -11.66 1.35
N ASN A 322 -16.27 -10.83 2.18
CA ASN A 322 -16.67 -9.46 1.79
C ASN A 322 -15.50 -8.55 1.39
N THR A 323 -14.29 -8.85 1.88
CA THR A 323 -13.06 -8.15 1.47
C THR A 323 -12.76 -8.33 -0.01
N ASN A 324 -13.17 -9.46 -0.61
CA ASN A 324 -13.01 -9.79 -2.03
C ASN A 324 -11.65 -9.33 -2.61
N CYS A 325 -10.57 -9.60 -1.88
CA CYS A 325 -9.27 -9.07 -2.23
C CYS A 325 -8.68 -9.75 -3.46
N THR A 326 -7.77 -9.05 -4.14
CA THR A 326 -6.95 -9.60 -5.22
C THR A 326 -5.52 -9.80 -4.75
N ASP A 327 -4.96 -10.97 -5.06
CA ASP A 327 -3.57 -11.32 -4.80
C ASP A 327 -2.67 -10.71 -5.88
N TYR A 328 -2.40 -9.41 -5.72
CA TYR A 328 -1.57 -8.64 -6.66
C TYR A 328 -0.13 -9.12 -6.71
N LEU A 329 0.43 -9.61 -5.59
CA LEU A 329 1.78 -10.16 -5.55
C LEU A 329 1.90 -11.39 -6.44
N ARG A 330 0.90 -12.29 -6.42
CA ARG A 330 0.85 -13.42 -7.36
C ARG A 330 0.70 -12.96 -8.80
N LEU A 331 -0.17 -12.00 -9.10
CA LEU A 331 -0.35 -11.46 -10.45
C LEU A 331 0.93 -10.82 -10.99
N TRP A 332 1.62 -10.04 -10.16
CA TRP A 332 2.87 -9.39 -10.51
C TRP A 332 3.97 -10.40 -10.81
N ARG A 333 4.13 -11.44 -9.99
CA ARG A 333 5.06 -12.55 -10.27
C ARG A 333 4.73 -13.25 -11.59
N GLN A 334 3.45 -13.53 -11.84
CA GLN A 334 2.99 -14.16 -13.10
C GLN A 334 3.26 -13.28 -14.33
N ASN A 335 3.29 -11.97 -14.15
CA ASN A 335 3.58 -10.99 -15.20
C ASN A 335 5.08 -10.62 -15.28
N GLY A 336 5.97 -11.47 -14.76
CA GLY A 336 7.42 -11.24 -14.87
C GLY A 336 7.91 -10.02 -14.10
N GLY A 337 7.25 -9.67 -12.99
CA GLY A 337 7.62 -8.52 -12.17
C GLY A 337 7.09 -7.19 -12.70
N GLN A 338 6.04 -7.24 -13.51
CA GLN A 338 5.32 -6.06 -13.99
C GLN A 338 3.88 -6.11 -13.52
N GLY A 339 3.27 -4.95 -13.29
CA GLY A 339 1.90 -4.88 -12.80
C GLY A 339 1.80 -4.15 -11.46
N PRO A 340 0.57 -3.81 -11.04
CA PRO A 340 0.36 -3.13 -9.77
C PRO A 340 0.74 -4.07 -8.62
N LEU A 341 1.77 -3.69 -7.88
CA LEU A 341 1.98 -4.13 -6.52
C LEU A 341 1.41 -3.05 -5.63
N THR A 342 0.60 -3.47 -4.70
CA THR A 342 -0.28 -2.60 -3.96
C THR A 342 0.48 -1.59 -3.13
N GLU A 343 0.00 -0.36 -3.09
CA GLU A 343 0.42 0.60 -2.07
C GLU A 343 -0.70 1.59 -1.73
N ARG A 344 -1.10 1.64 -0.46
CA ARG A 344 -1.96 2.69 0.13
C ARG A 344 -1.15 3.40 1.21
N SER A 345 -0.98 4.71 1.04
CA SER A 345 -1.04 5.64 2.15
C SER A 345 -2.47 6.18 2.35
N SER A 346 -2.74 6.51 3.61
CA SER A 346 -4.00 6.84 4.27
C SER A 346 -4.91 7.86 3.56
N ASN A 347 -5.72 7.39 2.61
CA ASN A 347 -7.19 7.51 2.60
C ASN A 347 -7.80 7.14 1.24
N VAL A 348 -7.05 7.06 0.12
CA VAL A 348 -7.64 6.79 -1.22
C VAL A 348 -6.76 5.95 -2.20
N ILE A 349 -5.59 5.39 -1.83
CA ILE A 349 -4.53 5.20 -2.87
C ILE A 349 -4.07 3.75 -3.23
N SER A 350 -4.46 2.63 -2.58
CA SER A 350 -4.12 1.27 -3.13
C SER A 350 -4.90 0.84 -4.36
N LEU A 351 -6.01 1.52 -4.64
CA LEU A 351 -6.72 1.40 -5.90
C LEU A 351 -5.92 2.02 -7.05
N GLN A 352 -4.92 2.87 -6.76
CA GLN A 352 -4.35 3.79 -7.72
C GLN A 352 -3.39 3.10 -8.69
N ALA A 353 -2.43 2.27 -8.25
CA ALA A 353 -1.57 1.55 -9.20
C ALA A 353 -2.36 0.62 -10.14
N CYS A 354 -3.37 -0.09 -9.61
CA CYS A 354 -4.27 -0.90 -10.45
C CYS A 354 -5.12 -0.03 -11.37
N ALA A 355 -5.69 1.05 -10.85
CA ALA A 355 -6.51 1.96 -11.63
C ALA A 355 -5.68 2.72 -12.67
N ASP A 356 -4.42 3.03 -12.41
CA ASP A 356 -3.51 3.74 -13.29
C ASP A 356 -3.02 2.83 -14.40
N LYS A 357 -2.69 1.57 -14.08
CA LYS A 357 -2.50 0.56 -15.12
C LYS A 357 -3.76 0.43 -15.98
N CYS A 358 -4.93 0.34 -15.36
CA CYS A 358 -6.19 0.24 -16.08
C CYS A 358 -6.49 1.48 -16.94
N LYS A 359 -6.22 2.70 -16.43
CA LYS A 359 -6.36 3.97 -17.16
C LYS A 359 -5.40 3.98 -18.34
N MET A 360 -4.15 3.59 -18.11
CA MET A 360 -3.11 3.48 -19.14
C MET A 360 -3.54 2.52 -20.25
N ASP A 361 -3.93 1.29 -19.90
CA ASP A 361 -4.34 0.26 -20.85
C ASP A 361 -5.53 0.74 -21.69
N MET A 362 -6.54 1.38 -21.08
CA MET A 362 -7.67 1.95 -21.81
C MET A 362 -7.31 3.16 -22.66
N MET A 363 -6.39 4.02 -22.20
CA MET A 363 -5.94 5.16 -22.99
C MET A 363 -5.16 4.72 -24.22
N ILE A 364 -4.31 3.70 -24.10
CA ILE A 364 -3.62 3.08 -25.23
C ILE A 364 -4.64 2.46 -26.19
N GLU A 365 -5.65 1.75 -25.68
CA GLU A 365 -6.69 1.14 -26.51
C GLU A 365 -7.51 2.18 -27.29
N ILE A 366 -7.88 3.30 -26.65
CA ILE A 366 -8.78 4.30 -27.24
C ILE A 366 -8.02 5.33 -28.10
N TYR A 367 -6.89 5.82 -27.60
CA TYR A 367 -6.14 6.94 -28.19
C TYR A 367 -4.80 6.53 -28.82
N GLY A 368 -4.31 5.32 -28.56
CA GLY A 368 -3.00 4.87 -29.05
C GLY A 368 -1.80 5.47 -28.31
N CYS A 369 -2.03 6.16 -27.19
CA CYS A 369 -1.00 6.83 -26.40
C CYS A 369 -1.40 6.89 -24.91
N VAL A 370 -0.44 7.18 -24.04
CA VAL A 370 -0.64 7.34 -22.60
C VAL A 370 -0.70 8.83 -22.24
N GLY A 371 -1.73 9.22 -21.50
CA GLY A 371 -1.85 10.60 -21.01
C GLY A 371 -0.70 10.93 -20.03
N GLN A 372 -0.17 12.15 -20.12
CA GLN A 372 0.95 12.62 -19.29
C GLN A 372 0.68 12.50 -17.78
N SER A 373 -0.59 12.57 -17.38
CA SER A 373 -1.05 12.51 -16.00
C SER A 373 -1.13 11.10 -15.40
N ILE A 374 -0.81 10.06 -16.16
CA ILE A 374 -0.94 8.67 -15.69
C ILE A 374 0.41 8.22 -15.08
N PRO A 375 0.50 8.04 -13.75
CA PRO A 375 1.73 7.73 -13.00
C PRO A 375 2.20 6.28 -13.17
N TYR A 376 2.02 5.66 -14.34
CA TYR A 376 2.30 4.24 -14.51
C TYR A 376 3.54 4.03 -15.38
N PRO A 377 4.62 3.37 -14.87
CA PRO A 377 5.82 3.10 -15.65
C PRO A 377 5.47 2.31 -16.92
N ASN A 378 5.81 2.86 -18.08
CA ASN A 378 5.52 2.24 -19.37
C ASN A 378 6.46 2.74 -20.48
N ASN A 379 6.57 1.96 -21.55
CA ASN A 379 7.38 2.28 -22.73
C ASN A 379 6.53 2.79 -23.91
N ASN A 380 5.25 3.11 -23.69
CA ASN A 380 4.36 3.54 -24.76
C ASN A 380 4.53 5.03 -25.03
N SER A 381 4.12 5.49 -26.22
CA SER A 381 4.16 6.90 -26.57
C SER A 381 3.23 7.72 -25.68
N VAL A 382 3.76 8.83 -25.17
CA VAL A 382 2.99 9.82 -24.42
C VAL A 382 2.16 10.67 -25.40
N CYS A 383 0.92 10.98 -25.06
CA CYS A 383 0.06 11.81 -25.90
C CYS A 383 0.61 13.24 -26.04
N GLU A 384 0.62 13.78 -27.27
CA GLU A 384 1.06 15.15 -27.55
C GLU A 384 0.17 16.20 -26.87
N ASP A 385 -1.14 15.93 -26.78
CA ASP A 385 -2.09 16.79 -26.12
C ASP A 385 -2.04 16.60 -24.60
N SER A 386 -1.40 17.55 -23.91
CA SER A 386 -1.33 17.59 -22.45
C SER A 386 -2.70 17.73 -21.78
N SER A 387 -3.74 18.15 -22.51
CA SER A 387 -5.11 18.23 -22.00
C SER A 387 -5.88 16.92 -22.09
N LEU A 388 -5.27 15.86 -22.62
CA LEU A 388 -5.90 14.55 -22.71
C LEU A 388 -5.86 13.83 -21.36
N TYR A 389 -6.93 13.98 -20.59
CA TYR A 389 -7.16 13.27 -19.34
C TYR A 389 -8.09 12.06 -19.55
N PRO A 390 -7.95 11.00 -18.74
CA PRO A 390 -8.90 9.89 -18.73
C PRO A 390 -10.33 10.40 -18.52
N SER A 391 -11.25 9.99 -19.41
CA SER A 391 -12.66 10.37 -19.26
C SER A 391 -13.24 9.85 -17.95
N LEU A 392 -14.28 10.52 -17.43
CA LEU A 392 -14.96 10.09 -16.20
C LEU A 392 -15.48 8.65 -16.28
N GLU A 393 -15.80 8.17 -17.47
CA GLU A 393 -16.20 6.78 -17.72
C GLU A 393 -15.04 5.80 -17.54
N ILE A 394 -13.84 6.12 -18.05
CA ILE A 394 -12.61 5.34 -17.84
C ILE A 394 -12.31 5.26 -16.33
N LEU A 395 -12.35 6.41 -15.64
CA LEU A 395 -12.12 6.47 -14.19
C LEU A 395 -13.11 5.59 -13.40
N LYS A 396 -14.40 5.64 -13.77
CA LYS A 396 -15.45 4.83 -13.13
C LYS A 396 -15.33 3.34 -13.45
N LYS A 397 -14.86 2.98 -14.65
CA LYS A 397 -14.63 1.59 -15.04
C LYS A 397 -13.42 1.01 -14.30
N CYS A 398 -12.31 1.74 -14.22
CA CYS A 398 -11.13 1.29 -13.48
C CYS A 398 -11.38 1.15 -11.98
N SER A 399 -12.07 2.11 -11.36
CA SER A 399 -12.36 2.04 -9.92
C SER A 399 -13.25 0.86 -9.54
N LYS A 400 -14.10 0.38 -10.47
CA LYS A 400 -14.92 -0.83 -10.27
C LYS A 400 -14.17 -2.14 -10.52
N GLN A 401 -13.15 -2.12 -11.38
CA GLN A 401 -12.41 -3.31 -11.76
C GLN A 401 -11.36 -3.70 -10.72
N CYS A 402 -10.76 -2.72 -10.07
CA CYS A 402 -9.74 -2.93 -9.05
C CYS A 402 -10.37 -3.24 -7.69
N SER A 403 -9.89 -4.28 -7.02
CA SER A 403 -10.26 -4.62 -5.64
C SER A 403 -9.08 -4.36 -4.68
N GLU A 404 -9.33 -4.39 -3.38
CA GLU A 404 -8.26 -4.24 -2.38
C GLU A 404 -7.24 -5.40 -2.44
N ALA A 405 -6.03 -5.13 -1.94
CA ALA A 405 -4.93 -6.09 -1.84
C ALA A 405 -5.19 -7.20 -0.82
N CYS A 406 -4.85 -8.45 -1.15
CA CYS A 406 -4.88 -9.52 -0.14
C CYS A 406 -3.76 -9.40 0.89
N GLU A 407 -2.62 -8.83 0.53
CA GLU A 407 -1.52 -8.57 1.44
C GLU A 407 -1.01 -7.17 1.15
N GLU A 408 -0.84 -6.37 2.20
CA GLU A 408 -0.46 -4.97 2.11
C GLU A 408 0.48 -4.65 3.26
N VAL A 409 1.70 -4.22 2.93
CA VAL A 409 2.70 -3.76 3.89
C VAL A 409 2.67 -2.23 3.87
N SER A 410 2.54 -1.62 5.03
CA SER A 410 2.57 -0.16 5.17
C SER A 410 3.56 0.24 6.25
N TYR A 411 4.30 1.30 5.96
CA TYR A 411 5.26 1.89 6.89
C TYR A 411 4.68 3.20 7.40
N SER A 412 4.43 3.27 8.71
CA SER A 412 4.09 4.55 9.33
C SER A 412 5.38 5.21 9.76
N LEU A 413 5.77 6.23 9.01
CA LEU A 413 6.81 7.16 9.42
C LEU A 413 6.20 8.10 10.45
N ARG A 414 6.82 8.18 11.63
CA ARG A 414 6.39 9.13 12.66
C ARG A 414 7.44 10.22 12.78
N THR A 415 7.06 11.42 12.35
CA THR A 415 7.62 12.67 12.88
C THR A 415 6.94 12.95 14.21
N GLU A 416 7.65 13.40 15.23
CA GLU A 416 7.07 13.53 16.58
C GLU A 416 5.98 14.62 16.66
N VAL A 417 4.70 14.25 16.44
CA VAL A 417 3.48 14.85 17.04
C VAL A 417 2.45 13.72 17.30
N LEU A 418 1.64 13.81 18.37
CA LEU A 418 1.22 12.68 19.22
C LEU A 418 -0.30 12.42 19.27
N PHE A 419 -0.80 11.22 18.89
CA PHE A 419 -2.13 10.67 19.29
C PHE A 419 -2.20 9.12 19.17
N ASP A 420 -3.10 8.48 19.93
CA ASP A 420 -3.18 7.00 20.15
C ASP A 420 -4.65 6.46 20.16
N HIS A 421 -4.87 5.23 19.67
CA HIS A 421 -6.15 4.51 19.75
C HIS A 421 -6.00 2.97 19.73
N HIS A 422 -6.87 2.27 20.48
CA HIS A 422 -6.79 0.83 20.76
C HIS A 422 -8.16 0.15 20.59
N GLU A 423 -8.18 -1.09 20.05
CA GLU A 423 -9.41 -1.89 19.91
C GLU A 423 -9.21 -3.37 20.33
N LYS A 424 -10.29 -4.08 20.63
CA LYS A 424 -10.33 -5.47 21.16
C LYS A 424 -11.16 -6.39 20.26
N SER A 425 -10.69 -7.62 20.05
CA SER A 425 -11.42 -8.69 19.35
C SER A 425 -12.27 -9.55 20.30
N VAL A 426 -13.40 -10.08 19.80
CA VAL A 426 -14.36 -10.93 20.55
C VAL A 426 -14.41 -12.33 19.95
N SER A 427 -14.40 -13.37 20.79
CA SER A 427 -14.42 -14.78 20.38
C SER A 427 -15.86 -15.28 20.05
N MET A 428 -16.11 -15.55 18.78
CA MET A 428 -17.43 -15.91 18.22
C MET A 428 -17.87 -17.36 18.51
N PHE A 429 -16.93 -18.29 18.68
CA PHE A 429 -17.23 -19.72 18.87
C PHE A 429 -17.78 -20.06 20.26
N SER A 430 -17.43 -19.26 21.28
CA SER A 430 -17.98 -19.43 22.63
C SER A 430 -19.48 -19.11 22.70
N TYR A 431 -19.96 -18.22 21.82
CA TYR A 431 -21.38 -17.85 21.78
C TYR A 431 -22.26 -18.98 21.22
N ILE A 432 -21.84 -19.63 20.13
CA ILE A 432 -22.62 -20.68 19.47
C ILE A 432 -22.77 -21.91 20.37
N GLY A 433 -21.66 -22.36 21.00
CA GLY A 433 -21.69 -23.49 21.94
C GLY A 433 -22.56 -23.21 23.17
N GLY A 434 -22.56 -21.97 23.64
CA GLY A 434 -23.42 -21.52 24.74
C GLY A 434 -24.91 -21.60 24.42
N TYR A 435 -25.32 -21.13 23.24
CA TYR A 435 -26.74 -21.12 22.87
C TYR A 435 -27.31 -22.51 22.56
N MET A 436 -26.54 -23.38 21.89
CA MET A 436 -26.99 -24.77 21.65
C MET A 436 -27.16 -25.54 22.97
N GLY A 437 -26.26 -25.31 23.93
CA GLY A 437 -26.39 -25.84 25.29
C GLY A 437 -27.60 -25.29 26.04
N MET A 438 -27.92 -24.00 25.86
CA MET A 438 -28.99 -23.31 26.58
C MET A 438 -30.40 -23.68 26.12
N TRP A 439 -30.66 -23.79 24.81
CA TRP A 439 -32.02 -24.01 24.29
C TRP A 439 -32.48 -25.46 24.35
N LEU A 440 -31.56 -26.41 24.19
CA LEU A 440 -31.91 -27.81 24.04
C LEU A 440 -31.33 -28.68 25.15
N GLY A 441 -30.15 -28.36 25.70
CA GLY A 441 -29.43 -29.30 26.58
C GLY A 441 -29.10 -30.63 25.88
N ILE A 442 -29.16 -30.64 24.54
CA ILE A 442 -28.97 -31.79 23.65
C ILE A 442 -27.59 -31.63 23.03
N SER A 443 -26.70 -32.61 23.26
CA SER A 443 -25.41 -32.66 22.57
C SER A 443 -25.60 -33.02 21.09
N LEU A 444 -24.65 -32.68 20.21
CA LEU A 444 -24.67 -33.09 18.79
C LEU A 444 -24.89 -34.61 18.63
N ILE A 445 -24.35 -35.41 19.56
CA ILE A 445 -24.51 -36.87 19.62
C ILE A 445 -25.98 -37.28 19.77
N SER A 446 -26.74 -36.55 20.59
CA SER A 446 -28.16 -36.80 20.82
C SER A 446 -29.02 -36.51 19.57
N LEU A 447 -28.56 -35.63 18.66
CA LEU A 447 -29.19 -35.38 17.36
C LEU A 447 -29.03 -36.57 16.41
N PHE A 448 -27.85 -37.19 16.38
CA PHE A 448 -27.60 -38.40 15.60
C PHE A 448 -28.39 -39.60 16.12
N ASP A 449 -28.47 -39.79 17.44
CA ASP A 449 -29.32 -40.83 18.06
C ASP A 449 -30.80 -40.67 17.70
N PHE A 450 -31.28 -39.42 17.61
CA PHE A 450 -32.65 -39.13 17.19
C PHE A 450 -32.88 -39.53 15.73
N LEU A 451 -31.96 -39.14 14.83
CA LEU A 451 -31.99 -39.50 13.42
C LEU A 451 -31.95 -41.02 13.22
N GLU A 452 -31.11 -41.74 13.95
CA GLU A 452 -31.05 -43.21 13.92
C GLU A 452 -32.38 -43.83 14.37
N THR A 453 -32.99 -43.26 15.40
CA THR A 453 -34.31 -43.71 15.87
C THR A 453 -35.39 -43.45 14.83
N LEU A 454 -35.41 -42.28 14.20
CA LEU A 454 -36.33 -41.93 13.11
C LEU A 454 -36.18 -42.87 11.91
N VAL A 455 -34.95 -43.10 11.46
CA VAL A 455 -34.64 -44.02 10.37
C VAL A 455 -35.09 -45.44 10.71
N SER A 456 -34.83 -45.91 11.93
CA SER A 456 -35.30 -47.20 12.41
C SER A 456 -36.83 -47.31 12.41
N LEU A 457 -37.52 -46.24 12.81
CA LEU A 457 -38.99 -46.15 12.82
C LEU A 457 -39.57 -46.16 11.40
N CYS A 458 -38.94 -45.47 10.45
CA CYS A 458 -39.36 -45.48 9.04
C CYS A 458 -39.09 -46.83 8.35
N ILE A 459 -38.01 -47.53 8.71
CA ILE A 459 -37.67 -48.85 8.16
C ILE A 459 -38.54 -49.97 8.76
N TYR A 460 -39.01 -49.82 10.00
CA TYR A 460 -39.82 -50.83 10.69
C TYR A 460 -41.08 -51.28 9.90
N PRO A 461 -41.96 -50.38 9.41
CA PRO A 461 -43.11 -50.77 8.60
C PRO A 461 -42.70 -51.40 7.26
N LEU A 462 -41.64 -50.90 6.61
CA LEU A 462 -41.12 -51.47 5.35
C LEU A 462 -40.63 -52.91 5.54
N ARG A 463 -40.02 -53.21 6.68
CA ARG A 463 -39.55 -54.56 7.02
C ARG A 463 -40.71 -55.51 7.35
N ASN A 464 -41.79 -55.01 7.96
CA ASN A 464 -42.95 -55.82 8.32
C ASN A 464 -43.88 -56.10 7.13
N SER A 465 -43.99 -55.17 6.17
CA SER A 465 -44.73 -55.37 4.92
C SER A 465 -44.19 -56.53 4.08
N LYS A 466 -42.88 -56.82 4.14
CA LYS A 466 -42.27 -57.98 3.47
C LYS A 466 -42.66 -59.33 4.11
N LYS A 467 -43.02 -59.37 5.40
CA LYS A 467 -43.49 -60.59 6.07
C LYS A 467 -44.93 -60.94 5.68
N PHE A 468 -45.78 -59.95 5.38
CA PHE A 468 -47.14 -60.21 4.91
C PHE A 468 -47.19 -60.81 3.50
N LYS A 469 -46.30 -60.40 2.57
CA LYS A 469 -46.19 -61.02 1.24
C LYS A 469 -45.70 -62.47 1.28
N LYS A 470 -44.85 -62.85 2.25
CA LYS A 470 -44.38 -64.24 2.37
C LYS A 470 -45.47 -65.20 2.88
N LYS A 471 -46.41 -64.70 3.70
CA LYS A 471 -47.58 -65.47 4.16
C LYS A 471 -48.67 -65.62 3.08
N SER A 472 -48.78 -64.70 2.12
CA SER A 472 -49.73 -64.88 1.01
C SER A 472 -49.24 -65.84 -0.08
N ILE A 473 -47.92 -66.00 -0.26
CA ILE A 473 -47.33 -66.94 -1.22
C ILE A 473 -47.30 -68.37 -0.65
N GLN A 474 -47.08 -68.56 0.65
CA GLN A 474 -47.15 -69.89 1.26
C GLN A 474 -48.57 -70.48 1.19
N LYS A 475 -49.62 -69.64 1.28
CA LYS A 475 -51.02 -70.08 1.15
C LYS A 475 -51.44 -70.44 -0.29
N SER A 476 -50.62 -70.14 -1.31
CA SER A 476 -50.88 -70.55 -2.69
C SER A 476 -50.12 -71.81 -3.12
N PHE A 477 -49.35 -72.43 -2.22
CA PHE A 477 -48.62 -73.68 -2.47
C PHE A 477 -49.19 -74.89 -1.69
N ASP A 478 -50.25 -74.67 -0.89
CA ASP A 478 -51.00 -75.71 -0.18
C ASP A 478 -52.39 -75.95 -0.81
N ILE A 479 -52.53 -75.79 -2.13
CA ILE A 479 -53.72 -76.21 -2.91
C ILE A 479 -53.29 -77.22 -3.96
#